data_AF-A0A2V1CX28-F1
#
_entry.id   AF-A0A2V1CX28-F1
#
_cell.length_a   1.000
_cell.length_b   1.000
_cell.length_c   1.000
_cell.angle_alpha   90.00
_cell.angle_beta   90.00
_cell.angle_gamma   90.00
#
_symmetry.space_group_name_H-M   'P 1'
#
loop_
_entity.id
_entity.type
_entity.pdbx_description
1 polymer ?
#
loop_
_entity_poly.entity_id
_entity_poly.type
_entity_poly.pdbx_seq_one_letter_code
_entity_poly.pdbx_strand_id
1 'polypeptide(L)'
;MTPTSRQALPHTRSRRAANNNFQKLTKTLHQKLTKLCLEYDTQVYFLAYRNGRFSGFVSANEAGQPWLPPGQETLVGLTHY
;
A
#
# COMPACT_ATOMS: atom_id res chain seq x y z
N MET A 1 -32.76 -32.31 -15.23
CA MET A 1 -31.44 -32.05 -15.87
C MET A 1 -31.03 -30.63 -15.53
N THR A 2 -30.05 -30.45 -14.66
CA THR A 2 -29.52 -29.14 -14.23
C THR A 2 -28.42 -28.69 -15.20
N PRO A 3 -28.45 -27.45 -15.74
CA PRO A 3 -27.42 -27.01 -16.65
C PRO A 3 -26.11 -26.76 -15.88
N THR A 4 -25.04 -27.25 -16.48
CA THR A 4 -23.70 -27.42 -15.93
C THR A 4 -22.99 -26.08 -15.73
N SER A 5 -22.47 -25.90 -14.52
CA SER A 5 -21.47 -24.90 -14.14
C SER A 5 -20.23 -24.98 -15.05
N ARG A 6 -20.14 -24.14 -16.09
CA ARG A 6 -18.93 -24.01 -16.94
C ARG A 6 -18.47 -22.58 -17.22
N GLN A 7 -19.14 -21.55 -16.70
CA GLN A 7 -18.75 -20.14 -16.93
C GLN A 7 -18.05 -19.45 -15.74
N ALA A 8 -17.98 -20.07 -14.55
CA ALA A 8 -17.40 -19.42 -13.37
C ALA A 8 -15.85 -19.44 -13.30
N LEU A 9 -15.19 -20.30 -14.07
CA LEU A 9 -13.76 -20.60 -13.94
C LEU A 9 -12.80 -19.51 -14.50
N PRO A 10 -13.08 -18.81 -15.63
CA PRO A 10 -12.17 -17.80 -16.18
C PRO A 10 -12.12 -16.53 -15.32
N HIS A 11 -13.29 -16.10 -14.83
CA HIS A 11 -13.42 -14.88 -14.04
C HIS A 11 -12.83 -15.03 -12.63
N THR A 12 -12.91 -16.22 -12.04
CA THR A 12 -12.27 -16.53 -10.75
C THR A 12 -10.75 -16.67 -10.88
N ARG A 13 -10.24 -17.25 -11.97
CA ARG A 13 -8.78 -17.32 -12.25
C ARG A 13 -8.17 -15.95 -12.48
N SER A 14 -8.82 -15.07 -13.26
CA SER A 14 -8.35 -13.69 -13.46
C SER A 14 -8.35 -12.88 -12.17
N ARG A 15 -9.37 -13.02 -11.31
CA ARG A 15 -9.39 -12.39 -9.98
C ARG A 15 -8.27 -12.88 -9.06
N ARG A 16 -7.99 -14.20 -9.05
CA ARG A 16 -6.86 -14.76 -8.28
C ARG A 16 -5.52 -14.24 -8.79
N ALA A 17 -5.31 -14.22 -10.11
CA ALA A 17 -4.09 -13.67 -10.70
C ALA A 17 -3.89 -12.19 -10.34
N ALA A 18 -4.95 -11.37 -10.43
CA ALA A 18 -4.91 -9.96 -10.05
C ALA A 18 -4.58 -9.76 -8.56
N ASN A 19 -5.12 -10.60 -7.66
CA ASN A 19 -4.81 -10.55 -6.24
C ASN A 19 -3.37 -10.94 -5.93
N ASN A 20 -2.86 -12.01 -6.56
CA ASN A 20 -1.48 -12.44 -6.39
C ASN A 20 -0.51 -11.38 -6.91
N ASN A 21 -0.83 -10.77 -8.07
CA ASN A 21 -0.01 -9.70 -8.62
C ASN A 21 -0.03 -8.47 -7.71
N PHE A 22 -1.19 -8.06 -7.22
CA PHE A 22 -1.32 -6.98 -6.24
C PHE A 22 -0.46 -7.23 -5.00
N GLN A 23 -0.54 -8.41 -4.39
CA GLN A 23 0.27 -8.76 -3.22
C GLN A 23 1.78 -8.70 -3.50
N LYS A 24 2.22 -9.20 -4.66
CA LYS A 24 3.63 -9.10 -5.08
C LYS A 24 4.07 -7.65 -5.20
N LEU A 25 3.29 -6.82 -5.91
CA LEU A 25 3.60 -5.40 -6.09
C LEU A 25 3.59 -4.63 -4.77
N THR A 26 2.61 -4.86 -3.89
CA THR A 26 2.57 -4.23 -2.56
C THR A 26 3.80 -4.61 -1.73
N LYS A 27 4.25 -5.87 -1.79
CA LYS A 27 5.47 -6.30 -1.09
C LYS A 27 6.71 -5.60 -1.63
N THR A 28 6.85 -5.54 -2.96
CA THR A 28 7.98 -4.81 -3.60
C THR A 28 7.95 -3.33 -3.26
N LEU A 29 6.76 -2.71 -3.26
CA LEU A 29 6.60 -1.31 -2.88
C LEU A 29 7.04 -1.09 -1.43
N HIS A 30 6.57 -1.92 -0.50
CA HIS A 30 6.97 -1.85 0.91
C HIS A 30 8.50 -1.90 1.06
N GLN A 31 9.18 -2.84 0.39
CA GLN A 31 10.64 -2.93 0.42
C GLN A 31 11.33 -1.65 -0.09
N LYS A 32 10.79 -1.04 -1.16
CA LYS A 32 11.32 0.23 -1.69
C LYS A 32 11.09 1.39 -0.72
N LEU A 33 9.93 1.47 -0.08
CA LEU A 33 9.64 2.50 0.92
C LEU A 33 10.53 2.34 2.15
N THR A 34 10.74 1.12 2.64
CA THR A 34 11.70 0.85 3.72
C THR A 34 13.11 1.30 3.33
N LYS A 35 13.55 0.99 2.10
CA LYS A 35 14.85 1.43 1.59
C LYS A 35 14.97 2.96 1.59
N LEU A 36 13.94 3.67 1.14
CA LEU A 36 13.90 5.13 1.18
C LEU A 36 14.06 5.67 2.60
N CYS A 37 13.37 5.07 3.58
CA CYS A 37 13.49 5.47 4.98
C CYS A 37 14.91 5.25 5.52
N LEU A 38 15.51 4.08 5.25
CA LEU A 38 16.81 3.71 5.82
C LEU A 38 18.00 4.41 5.17
N GLU A 39 17.98 4.59 3.84
CA GLU A 39 19.14 5.13 3.10
C GLU A 39 19.14 6.65 2.98
N TYR A 40 17.97 7.27 3.07
CA TYR A 40 17.81 8.70 2.81
C TYR A 40 17.13 9.45 3.96
N ASP A 41 16.99 8.82 5.13
CA ASP A 41 16.39 9.38 6.34
C ASP A 41 15.02 10.04 6.08
N THR A 42 14.18 9.35 5.28
CA THR A 42 12.88 9.87 4.86
C THR A 42 11.76 9.36 5.76
N GLN A 43 10.85 10.26 6.12
CA GLN A 43 9.58 9.91 6.76
C GLN A 43 8.51 9.72 5.68
N VAL A 44 7.86 8.55 5.68
CA VAL A 44 6.95 8.13 4.62
C VAL A 44 5.65 7.64 5.22
N TYR A 45 4.53 8.18 4.72
CA TYR A 45 3.19 7.68 4.98
C TYR A 45 2.55 7.27 3.65
N PHE A 46 2.19 5.99 3.51
CA PHE A 46 1.55 5.45 2.32
C PHE A 46 0.26 4.73 2.72
N LEU A 47 -0.82 5.01 2.00
CA LEU A 47 -2.13 4.41 2.20
C LEU A 47 -2.75 4.05 0.84
N ALA A 48 -3.23 2.82 0.72
CA ALA A 48 -3.97 2.33 -0.43
C ALA A 48 -5.30 1.71 0.02
N TYR A 49 -6.36 1.96 -0.74
CA TYR A 49 -7.69 1.38 -0.52
C TYR A 49 -8.06 0.46 -1.68
N ARG A 50 -8.40 -0.80 -1.38
CA ARG A 50 -8.83 -1.78 -2.39
C ARG A 50 -9.76 -2.82 -1.78
N ASN A 51 -10.83 -3.17 -2.50
CA ASN A 51 -11.80 -4.20 -2.08
C ASN A 51 -12.35 -3.98 -0.65
N GLY A 52 -12.66 -2.73 -0.28
CA GLY A 52 -13.20 -2.43 1.05
C GLY A 52 -12.17 -2.45 2.18
N ARG A 53 -10.86 -2.52 1.87
CA ARG A 53 -9.79 -2.61 2.87
C ARG A 53 -8.71 -1.57 2.61
N PHE A 54 -8.22 -0.98 3.69
CA PHE A 54 -7.02 -0.17 3.68
C PHE A 54 -5.79 -1.04 3.89
N SER A 55 -4.72 -0.75 3.16
CA SER A 55 -3.38 -1.30 3.33
C SER A 55 -2.39 -0.16 3.23
N GLY A 56 -1.41 -0.09 4.13
CA GLY A 56 -0.48 1.03 4.15
C GLY A 56 0.92 0.65 4.58
N PHE A 57 1.79 1.65 4.55
CA PHE A 57 3.13 1.64 5.11
C PHE A 57 3.31 2.95 5.85
N VAL A 58 3.90 2.88 7.03
CA VAL A 58 4.26 4.06 7.80
C VAL A 58 5.68 3.89 8.30
N SER A 59 6.53 4.88 8.05
CA SER A 59 7.87 4.93 8.60
C SER A 59 7.80 5.02 10.13
N ALA A 60 8.86 4.60 10.82
CA ALA A 60 9.02 4.92 12.22
C ALA A 60 9.62 6.33 12.37
N ASN A 61 9.26 7.05 13.43
CA ASN A 61 9.97 8.25 13.86
C ASN A 61 11.27 7.86 14.61
N GLU A 62 12.03 8.85 15.07
CA GLU A 62 13.28 8.64 15.84
C GLU A 62 13.06 7.81 17.12
N ALA A 63 11.87 7.86 17.72
CA ALA A 63 11.49 7.07 18.89
C ALA A 63 11.05 5.64 18.55
N GLY A 64 11.15 5.22 17.28
CA GLY A 64 10.70 3.91 16.80
C GLY A 64 9.18 3.76 16.71
N GLN A 65 8.42 4.84 16.92
CA GLN A 65 6.96 4.83 16.86
C GLN A 65 6.47 5.11 15.43
N PRO A 66 5.29 4.60 15.04
CA PRO A 66 4.69 4.95 13.76
C PRO A 66 4.64 6.47 13.56
N TRP A 67 5.19 6.93 12.45
CA TRP A 67 5.17 8.35 12.11
C TRP A 67 3.74 8.80 11.88
N LEU A 68 3.32 9.82 12.64
CA LEU A 68 2.04 10.48 12.39
C LEU A 68 2.25 11.45 11.22
N PRO A 69 1.33 11.48 10.24
CA PRO A 69 1.43 12.46 9.16
C PRO A 69 1.45 13.87 9.75
N PRO A 70 2.19 14.82 9.15
CA PRO A 70 2.24 16.18 9.64
C PRO A 70 0.84 16.80 9.59
N GLY A 71 0.53 17.66 10.56
CA GLY A 71 -0.67 18.48 10.51
C GLY A 71 -0.70 19.36 9.27
N GLN A 72 -1.88 19.85 8.90
CA GLN A 72 -2.06 20.68 7.71
C GLN A 72 -1.20 21.95 7.78
N GLU A 73 -1.06 22.53 8.97
CA GLU A 73 -0.16 23.66 9.25
C GLU A 73 1.30 23.36 8.90
N THR A 74 1.79 22.16 9.22
CA THR A 74 3.16 21.73 8.93
C THR A 74 3.37 21.52 7.43
N LEU A 75 2.36 20.98 6.73
CA LEU A 75 2.41 20.79 5.28
C LEU A 75 2.41 22.13 4.52
N VAL A 76 1.63 23.11 4.97
CA VAL A 76 1.58 24.45 4.35
C VAL A 76 2.92 25.19 4.55
N GLY A 77 3.53 25.09 5.74
CA GLY A 77 4.83 25.71 6.03
C GLY A 77 5.99 25.20 5.16
N LEU A 78 5.93 23.95 4.70
CA LEU A 78 6.97 23.32 3.86
C LEU A 78 6.91 23.73 2.38
N THR A 79 5.80 24.31 1.92
CA THR A 79 5.60 24.71 0.51
C THR A 79 6.07 26.12 0.18
N HIS A 80 6.60 26.86 1.17
CA HIS A 80 7.06 28.24 1.00
C HIS A 80 8.58 28.39 0.73
N TYR A 81 9.23 27.35 0.20
CA TYR A 81 10.63 27.38 -0.27
C TYR A 81 10.72 27.47 -1.78
#